data_AF-A0A0F6SGJ1-F1
#
_entry.id   AF-A0A0F6SGJ1-F1
#
_cell.length_a   1.000
_cell.length_b   1.000
_cell.length_c   1.000
_cell.angle_alpha   90.00
_cell.angle_beta   90.00
_cell.angle_gamma   90.00
#
_symmetry.space_group_name_H-M   'P 1'
#
loop_
_entity.id
_entity.type
_entity.pdbx_description
1 polymer ?
#
loop_
_entity_poly.entity_id
_entity_poly.type
_entity_poly.pdbx_seq_one_letter_code
_entity_poly.pdbx_strand_id
1 'polypeptide(L)'
;MSEHLQRDLVAGLVMLDARDPERLAAERHARECPSCATLLDDARALATSLDALAPPPGPSPLALSRAKAAILAQLERAHLSWPRALTLPAAAMATFVLLAVLMPRVRDVAWTLALGVIVVVAGRGAAALVRNTTRDAAFALALGVGTSVVLGLADVDGSGEHHGPACAVLELIAAVVPLAAIALVAWRARVAITPLGMATVAASGALAGQLVLRAVCPGRQLDHLLGVHVGGVIAAALIGAAIARVPALVTRAR
;
A
#
# COMPACT_ATOMS: atom_id res chain seq x y z
N MET A 1 27.14 -20.79 -0.41
CA MET A 1 26.00 -21.49 -1.03
C MET A 1 25.84 -20.90 -2.41
N SER A 2 26.33 -21.58 -3.43
CA SER A 2 26.17 -21.17 -4.82
C SER A 2 24.71 -21.37 -5.21
N GLU A 3 24.03 -20.28 -5.55
CA GLU A 3 22.65 -20.31 -6.00
C GLU A 3 22.60 -21.03 -7.35
N HIS A 4 21.90 -22.17 -7.41
CA HIS A 4 21.73 -22.93 -8.66
C HIS A 4 20.91 -22.12 -9.66
N LEU A 5 21.15 -22.36 -10.96
CA LEU A 5 20.33 -21.77 -12.02
C LEU A 5 18.88 -22.25 -11.91
N GLN A 6 17.94 -21.31 -11.87
CA GLN A 6 16.51 -21.63 -11.89
C GLN A 6 16.07 -22.06 -13.28
N ARG A 7 15.31 -23.15 -13.38
CA ARG A 7 14.89 -23.79 -14.64
C ARG A 7 14.22 -22.80 -15.61
N ASP A 8 13.41 -21.88 -15.09
CA ASP A 8 12.67 -20.90 -15.90
C ASP A 8 13.57 -19.81 -16.48
N LEU A 9 14.74 -19.54 -15.86
CA LEU A 9 15.68 -18.51 -16.28
C LEU A 9 16.66 -19.01 -17.35
N VAL A 10 17.00 -20.31 -17.34
CA VAL A 10 18.03 -20.89 -18.22
C VAL A 10 17.67 -20.73 -19.69
N ALA A 11 16.40 -20.89 -20.05
CA ALA A 11 15.93 -20.69 -21.42
C ALA A 11 16.20 -19.25 -21.90
N GLY A 12 15.99 -18.25 -21.05
CA GLY A 12 16.30 -16.86 -21.36
C GLY A 12 17.79 -16.61 -21.53
N LEU A 13 18.62 -17.19 -20.64
CA LEU A 13 20.08 -17.03 -20.67
C LEU A 13 20.72 -17.57 -21.95
N VAL A 14 20.20 -18.68 -22.50
CA VAL A 14 20.70 -19.26 -23.76
C VAL A 14 20.36 -18.39 -24.98
N MET A 15 19.27 -17.63 -24.92
CA MET A 15 18.83 -16.74 -25.99
C MET A 15 19.55 -15.39 -26.01
N LEU A 16 20.33 -15.07 -24.96
CA LEU A 16 21.17 -13.88 -24.93
C LEU A 16 22.32 -14.01 -25.94
N ASP A 17 22.86 -12.86 -26.36
CA ASP A 17 24.06 -12.79 -27.18
C ASP A 17 25.20 -13.60 -26.52
N ALA A 18 26.02 -14.28 -27.33
CA ALA A 18 27.12 -15.10 -26.81
C ALA A 18 28.15 -14.29 -26.00
N ARG A 19 28.18 -12.97 -26.15
CA ARG A 19 29.04 -12.04 -25.41
C ARG A 19 28.35 -11.41 -24.20
N ASP A 20 27.09 -11.73 -23.94
CA ASP A 20 26.35 -11.18 -22.82
C ASP A 20 26.97 -11.62 -21.47
N PRO A 21 27.23 -10.68 -20.53
CA PRO A 21 27.90 -11.00 -19.27
C PRO A 21 27.12 -12.00 -18.40
N GLU A 22 25.78 -12.00 -18.46
CA GLU A 22 24.96 -12.92 -17.68
C GLU A 22 25.08 -14.35 -18.23
N ARG A 23 25.05 -14.50 -19.56
CA ARG A 23 25.28 -15.80 -20.21
C ARG A 23 26.68 -16.34 -19.90
N LEU A 24 27.72 -15.51 -20.01
CA LEU A 24 29.09 -15.92 -19.69
C LEU A 24 29.28 -16.30 -18.22
N ALA A 25 28.58 -15.61 -17.30
CA ALA A 25 28.57 -15.97 -15.88
C ALA A 25 27.90 -17.32 -15.65
N ALA A 26 26.76 -17.58 -16.29
CA ALA A 26 26.06 -18.88 -16.22
C ALA A 26 26.92 -20.03 -16.78
N GLU A 27 27.61 -19.81 -17.90
CA GLU A 27 28.52 -20.80 -18.49
C GLU A 27 29.76 -21.09 -17.62
N ARG A 28 30.27 -20.08 -16.92
CA ARG A 28 31.33 -20.27 -15.92
C ARG A 28 30.85 -21.11 -14.74
N HIS A 29 29.67 -20.80 -14.20
CA HIS A 29 29.08 -21.57 -13.12
C HIS A 29 28.79 -23.03 -13.53
N ALA A 30 28.27 -23.24 -14.74
CA ALA A 30 28.00 -24.56 -15.30
C ALA A 30 29.27 -25.44 -15.37
N ARG A 31 30.45 -24.84 -15.63
CA ARG A 31 31.72 -25.60 -15.62
C ARG A 31 32.09 -26.17 -14.24
N GLU A 32 31.58 -25.56 -13.17
CA GLU A 32 31.84 -25.97 -11.78
C GLU A 32 30.67 -26.77 -11.19
N CYS A 33 29.51 -26.80 -11.85
CA CYS A 33 28.29 -27.40 -11.34
C CYS A 33 27.61 -28.32 -12.39
N PRO A 34 27.80 -29.66 -12.30
CA PRO A 34 27.30 -30.61 -13.30
C PRO A 34 25.79 -30.55 -13.54
N SER A 35 24.98 -30.29 -12.51
CA SER A 35 23.53 -30.15 -12.64
C SER A 35 23.14 -28.92 -13.45
N CYS A 36 23.82 -27.79 -13.24
CA CYS A 36 23.61 -26.56 -14.01
C CYS A 36 24.11 -26.69 -15.45
N ALA A 37 25.20 -27.45 -15.69
CA ALA A 37 25.64 -27.79 -17.04
C ALA A 37 24.57 -28.54 -17.82
N THR A 38 24.00 -29.60 -17.23
CA THR A 38 22.93 -30.39 -17.86
C THR A 38 21.72 -29.52 -18.20
N LEU A 39 21.28 -28.67 -17.27
CA LEU A 39 20.16 -27.73 -17.52
C LEU A 39 20.45 -26.76 -18.67
N LEU A 40 21.69 -26.27 -18.76
CA LEU A 40 22.09 -25.34 -19.81
C LEU A 40 22.17 -26.02 -21.19
N ASP A 41 22.64 -27.26 -21.22
CA ASP A 41 22.68 -28.07 -22.45
C ASP A 41 21.28 -28.45 -22.93
N ASP A 42 20.37 -28.84 -22.02
CA ASP A 42 18.96 -29.07 -22.33
C ASP A 42 18.31 -27.81 -22.92
N ALA A 43 18.58 -26.64 -22.33
CA ALA A 43 18.07 -25.36 -22.81
C ALA A 43 18.64 -24.99 -24.20
N ARG A 44 19.92 -25.30 -24.48
CA ARG A 44 20.54 -25.12 -25.81
C ARG A 44 19.94 -26.06 -26.87
N ALA A 45 19.71 -27.32 -26.50
CA ALA A 45 19.05 -28.28 -27.38
C ALA A 45 17.62 -27.84 -27.73
N LEU A 46 16.89 -27.33 -26.73
CA LEU A 46 15.57 -26.74 -26.94
C LEU A 46 15.64 -25.50 -27.83
N ALA A 47 16.57 -24.58 -27.57
CA ALA A 47 16.77 -23.39 -28.39
C ALA A 47 17.02 -23.72 -29.86
N THR A 48 17.91 -24.69 -30.10
CA THR A 48 18.23 -25.17 -31.46
C THR A 48 17.01 -25.81 -32.13
N SER A 49 16.18 -26.53 -31.37
CA SER A 49 14.94 -27.12 -31.88
C SER A 49 13.91 -26.05 -32.24
N LEU A 50 13.86 -24.95 -31.49
CA LEU A 50 12.98 -23.81 -31.78
C LEU A 50 13.46 -23.00 -32.99
N ASP A 51 14.77 -22.79 -33.13
CA ASP A 51 15.36 -22.09 -34.30
C ASP A 51 15.16 -22.86 -35.61
N ALA A 52 15.02 -24.18 -35.53
CA ALA A 52 14.72 -25.02 -36.69
C ALA A 52 13.25 -24.91 -37.14
N LEU A 53 12.35 -24.38 -36.30
CA LEU A 53 10.97 -24.14 -36.70
C LEU A 53 10.90 -22.89 -37.59
N ALA A 54 10.07 -22.95 -38.63
CA ALA A 54 9.80 -21.76 -39.44
C ALA A 54 9.23 -20.65 -38.53
N PRO A 55 9.80 -19.43 -38.55
CA PRO A 55 9.31 -18.37 -37.69
C PRO A 55 7.85 -18.07 -38.05
N PRO A 56 6.97 -17.86 -37.05
CA PRO A 56 5.62 -17.43 -37.35
C PRO A 56 5.66 -16.11 -38.13
N PRO A 57 4.65 -15.82 -38.96
CA PRO A 57 4.55 -14.53 -39.61
C PRO A 57 4.63 -13.43 -38.54
N GLY A 58 5.44 -12.40 -38.80
CA GLY A 58 5.62 -11.29 -37.88
C GLY A 58 4.28 -10.64 -37.52
N PRO A 59 4.16 -10.04 -36.33
CA PRO A 59 2.93 -9.37 -35.94
C PRO A 59 2.60 -8.26 -36.94
N SER A 60 1.31 -8.10 -37.27
CA SER A 60 0.88 -6.99 -38.11
C SER A 60 1.31 -5.64 -37.50
N PRO A 61 1.56 -4.60 -38.31
CA PRO A 61 1.88 -3.27 -37.80
C PRO A 61 0.85 -2.75 -36.78
N LEU A 62 -0.43 -3.11 -36.99
CA LEU A 62 -1.51 -2.79 -36.07
C LEU A 62 -1.35 -3.51 -34.72
N ALA A 63 -1.05 -4.80 -34.72
CA ALA A 63 -0.81 -5.56 -33.49
C ALA A 63 0.38 -5.00 -32.70
N LEU A 64 1.48 -4.67 -33.39
CA LEU A 64 2.66 -4.06 -32.78
C LEU A 64 2.34 -2.68 -32.18
N SER A 65 1.59 -1.85 -32.91
CA SER A 65 1.19 -0.52 -32.41
C SER A 65 0.31 -0.61 -31.16
N ARG A 66 -0.60 -1.59 -31.10
CA ARG A 66 -1.45 -1.86 -29.92
C ARG A 66 -0.62 -2.33 -28.73
N ALA A 67 0.31 -3.26 -28.95
CA ALA A 67 1.21 -3.74 -27.91
C ALA A 67 2.09 -2.60 -27.36
N LYS A 68 2.68 -1.79 -28.24
CA LYS A 68 3.47 -0.62 -27.87
C LYS A 68 2.64 0.40 -27.06
N ALA A 69 1.43 0.72 -27.52
CA ALA A 69 0.55 1.65 -26.83
C ALA A 69 0.17 1.14 -25.42
N ALA A 70 -0.10 -0.17 -25.29
CA ALA A 70 -0.40 -0.79 -24.00
C ALA A 70 0.79 -0.74 -23.04
N ILE A 71 2.01 -1.01 -23.53
CA ILE A 71 3.25 -0.94 -22.74
C ILE A 71 3.53 0.51 -22.32
N LEU A 72 3.46 1.46 -23.25
CA LEU A 72 3.66 2.88 -22.95
C LEU A 72 2.62 3.38 -21.94
N ALA A 73 1.36 2.99 -22.08
CA ALA A 73 0.33 3.34 -21.10
C ALA A 73 0.58 2.70 -19.71
N GLN A 74 1.21 1.53 -19.62
CA GLN A 74 1.65 0.95 -18.35
C GLN A 74 2.86 1.71 -17.78
N LEU A 75 3.84 2.05 -18.61
CA LEU A 75 5.03 2.80 -18.21
C LEU A 75 4.68 4.23 -17.78
N GLU A 76 3.77 4.91 -18.48
CA GLU A 76 3.28 6.24 -18.07
C GLU A 76 2.53 6.17 -16.74
N ARG A 77 1.71 5.13 -16.52
CA ARG A 77 1.08 4.89 -15.21
C ARG A 77 2.12 4.64 -14.12
N ALA A 78 3.21 3.94 -14.43
CA ALA A 78 4.33 3.74 -13.52
C ALA A 78 5.14 5.04 -13.29
N HIS A 79 5.30 5.90 -14.30
CA HIS A 79 6.05 7.15 -14.21
C HIS A 79 5.26 8.32 -13.57
N LEU A 80 3.93 8.33 -13.67
CA LEU A 80 3.06 9.32 -13.02
C LEU A 80 3.05 9.22 -11.48
N SER A 81 3.85 8.34 -10.88
CA SER A 81 3.58 7.76 -9.55
C SER A 81 4.43 8.25 -8.38
N TRP A 82 5.42 9.16 -8.52
CA TRP A 82 6.23 9.54 -7.35
C TRP A 82 5.92 10.91 -6.72
N PRO A 83 5.99 12.05 -7.44
CA PRO A 83 5.80 13.35 -6.79
C PRO A 83 4.32 13.58 -6.39
N ARG A 84 3.35 13.17 -7.21
CA ARG A 84 1.92 13.34 -6.89
C ARG A 84 1.43 12.37 -5.81
N ALA A 85 1.95 11.14 -5.79
CA ALA A 85 1.64 10.18 -4.73
C ALA A 85 2.19 10.63 -3.36
N LEU A 86 3.24 11.45 -3.34
CA LEU A 86 3.77 12.08 -2.12
C LEU A 86 3.00 13.35 -1.70
N THR A 87 2.36 14.08 -2.63
CA THR A 87 1.59 15.29 -2.27
C THR A 87 0.39 15.01 -1.38
N LEU A 88 -0.24 13.84 -1.53
CA LEU A 88 -1.39 13.41 -0.73
C LEU A 88 -1.05 13.15 0.75
N PRO A 89 -0.08 12.27 1.09
CA PRO A 89 0.34 12.09 2.46
C PRO A 89 0.99 13.37 3.01
N ALA A 90 1.69 14.17 2.19
CA ALA A 90 2.24 15.44 2.63
C ALA A 90 1.16 16.47 3.00
N ALA A 91 0.05 16.56 2.25
CA ALA A 91 -1.06 17.44 2.57
C ALA A 91 -1.79 16.99 3.84
N ALA A 92 -2.06 15.69 3.98
CA ALA A 92 -2.65 15.13 5.21
C ALA A 92 -1.73 15.35 6.43
N MET A 93 -0.42 15.20 6.25
CA MET A 93 0.60 15.51 7.27
C MET A 93 0.57 16.98 7.65
N ALA A 94 0.51 17.88 6.65
CA ALA A 94 0.51 19.32 6.88
C ALA A 94 -0.74 19.76 7.66
N THR A 95 -1.92 19.21 7.35
CA THR A 95 -3.14 19.46 8.13
C THR A 95 -3.00 18.95 9.57
N PHE A 96 -2.39 17.79 9.78
CA PHE A 96 -2.17 17.24 11.12
C PHE A 96 -1.16 18.04 11.94
N VAL A 97 -0.03 18.41 11.34
CA VAL A 97 0.99 19.26 11.96
C VAL A 97 0.39 20.62 12.31
N LEU A 98 -0.41 21.20 11.41
CA LEU A 98 -1.11 22.46 11.67
C LEU A 98 -2.04 22.35 12.89
N LEU A 99 -2.87 21.29 12.97
CA LEU A 99 -3.75 21.06 14.12
C LEU A 99 -2.98 20.84 15.42
N ALA A 100 -1.87 20.10 15.40
CA ALA A 100 -1.01 19.87 16.56
C ALA A 100 -0.31 21.16 17.04
N VAL A 101 0.12 22.02 16.11
CA VAL A 101 0.72 23.32 16.42
C VAL A 101 -0.30 24.27 17.03
N LEU A 102 -1.55 24.23 16.56
CA LEU A 102 -2.64 25.09 17.05
C LEU A 102 -3.19 24.66 18.42
N MET A 103 -2.80 23.49 18.94
CA MET A 103 -3.21 23.01 20.27
C MET A 103 -2.02 22.98 21.25
N PRO A 104 -1.61 24.12 21.84
CA PRO A 104 -0.42 24.21 22.70
C PRO A 104 -0.52 23.43 24.02
N ARG A 105 -1.72 22.98 24.42
CA ARG A 105 -1.97 22.26 25.68
C ARG A 105 -1.65 20.75 25.65
N VAL A 106 -1.26 20.19 24.50
CA VAL A 106 -1.17 18.72 24.32
C VAL A 106 0.25 18.21 24.01
N ARG A 107 1.29 18.94 24.43
CA ARG A 107 2.69 18.57 24.15
C ARG A 107 3.29 17.62 25.20
N ASP A 108 2.81 16.39 25.28
CA ASP A 108 3.54 15.32 25.97
C ASP A 108 4.28 14.39 24.99
N VAL A 109 5.11 13.49 25.52
CA VAL A 109 5.88 12.50 24.72
C VAL A 109 4.94 11.52 23.99
N ALA A 110 3.79 11.20 24.58
CA ALA A 110 2.81 10.28 23.99
C ALA A 110 2.21 10.86 22.69
N TRP A 111 1.99 12.17 22.64
CA TRP A 111 1.54 12.86 21.42
C TRP A 111 2.55 12.77 20.29
N THR A 112 3.84 12.94 20.60
CA THR A 112 4.91 12.87 19.58
C THR A 112 5.02 11.46 19.00
N LEU A 113 4.93 10.43 19.86
CA LEU A 113 4.94 9.03 19.44
C LEU A 113 3.72 8.69 18.59
N ALA A 114 2.52 9.12 19.00
CA ALA A 114 1.31 8.86 18.25
C ALA A 114 1.29 9.57 16.88
N LEU A 115 1.81 10.80 16.80
CA LEU A 115 1.98 11.49 15.53
C LEU A 115 2.94 10.71 14.62
N GLY A 116 4.06 10.21 15.17
CA GLY A 116 4.99 9.34 14.46
C GLY A 116 4.33 8.06 13.92
N VAL A 117 3.43 7.46 14.69
CA VAL A 117 2.66 6.29 14.22
C VAL A 117 1.70 6.67 13.11
N ILE A 118 0.96 7.77 13.23
CA ILE A 118 0.05 8.25 12.17
C ILE A 118 0.82 8.51 10.87
N VAL A 119 1.98 9.15 10.96
CA VAL A 119 2.91 9.37 9.82
C VAL A 119 3.27 8.04 9.15
N VAL A 120 3.66 7.04 9.94
CA VAL A 120 4.06 5.72 9.43
C VAL A 120 2.89 4.98 8.82
N VAL A 121 1.72 4.97 9.46
CA VAL A 121 0.51 4.31 8.96
C VAL A 121 0.04 4.98 7.67
N ALA A 122 -0.02 6.31 7.61
CA ALA A 122 -0.40 7.05 6.42
C ALA A 122 0.61 6.86 5.28
N GLY A 123 1.91 6.90 5.57
CA GLY A 123 2.96 6.67 4.59
C GLY A 123 2.95 5.24 4.03
N ARG A 124 2.76 4.22 4.88
CA ARG A 124 2.64 2.82 4.47
C ARG A 124 1.34 2.56 3.71
N GLY A 125 0.23 3.18 4.13
CA GLY A 125 -1.04 3.13 3.41
C GLY A 125 -0.94 3.73 2.01
N ALA A 126 -0.33 4.92 1.90
CA ALA A 126 -0.05 5.56 0.62
C ALA A 126 0.89 4.71 -0.26
N ALA A 127 1.94 4.12 0.31
CA ALA A 127 2.83 3.22 -0.41
C ALA A 127 2.09 1.96 -0.90
N ALA A 128 1.18 1.41 -0.09
CA ALA A 128 0.38 0.25 -0.45
C ALA A 128 -0.63 0.56 -1.57
N LEU A 129 -1.21 1.77 -1.56
CA LEU A 129 -2.04 2.31 -2.63
C LEU A 129 -1.26 2.40 -3.95
N VAL A 130 -0.02 2.88 -3.91
CA VAL A 130 0.84 3.03 -5.11
C VAL A 130 1.34 1.69 -5.62
N ARG A 131 1.80 0.81 -4.72
CA ARG A 131 2.43 -0.47 -5.06
C ARG A 131 1.42 -1.60 -5.24
N ASN A 132 0.14 -1.34 -4.93
CA ASN A 132 -0.93 -2.34 -4.89
C ASN A 132 -0.57 -3.57 -4.03
N THR A 133 0.16 -3.34 -2.93
CA THR A 133 0.65 -4.41 -2.06
C THR A 133 -0.32 -4.64 -0.91
N THR A 134 -1.02 -5.78 -0.94
CA THR A 134 -1.95 -6.18 0.13
C THR A 134 -1.26 -6.31 1.49
N ARG A 135 0.01 -6.74 1.51
CA ARG A 135 0.83 -6.89 2.72
C ARG A 135 1.07 -5.56 3.43
N ASP A 136 1.38 -4.49 2.70
CA ASP A 136 1.69 -3.19 3.30
C ASP A 136 0.42 -2.52 3.85
N ALA A 137 -0.71 -2.65 3.14
CA ALA A 137 -1.99 -2.11 3.62
C ALA A 137 -2.51 -2.90 4.84
N ALA A 138 -2.34 -4.23 4.87
CA ALA A 138 -2.70 -5.04 6.03
C ALA A 138 -1.83 -4.69 7.24
N PHE A 139 -0.51 -4.52 7.05
CA PHE A 139 0.39 -4.10 8.12
C PHE A 139 0.03 -2.70 8.66
N ALA A 140 -0.22 -1.73 7.77
CA ALA A 140 -0.61 -0.38 8.17
C ALA A 140 -1.95 -0.37 8.95
N LEU A 141 -2.93 -1.16 8.51
CA LEU A 141 -4.20 -1.30 9.22
C LEU A 141 -4.01 -1.94 10.60
N ALA A 142 -3.24 -3.04 10.68
CA ALA A 142 -2.93 -3.70 11.94
C ALA A 142 -2.20 -2.77 12.91
N LEU A 143 -1.25 -1.98 12.41
CA LEU A 143 -0.53 -0.99 13.21
C LEU A 143 -1.47 0.12 13.71
N GLY A 144 -2.37 0.63 12.86
CA GLY A 144 -3.35 1.65 13.25
C GLY A 144 -4.33 1.16 14.33
N VAL A 145 -4.93 -0.02 14.13
CA VAL A 145 -5.84 -0.65 15.10
C VAL A 145 -5.11 -0.99 16.39
N GLY A 146 -3.91 -1.60 16.30
CA GLY A 146 -3.10 -1.93 17.48
C GLY A 146 -2.73 -0.68 18.29
N THR A 147 -2.43 0.43 17.62
CA THR A 147 -2.15 1.71 18.29
C THR A 147 -3.38 2.26 18.99
N SER A 148 -4.56 2.20 18.35
CA SER A 148 -5.84 2.57 18.98
C SER A 148 -6.08 1.80 20.28
N VAL A 149 -5.82 0.48 20.27
CA VAL A 149 -5.94 -0.38 21.46
C VAL A 149 -4.95 0.03 22.54
N VAL A 150 -3.67 0.21 22.21
CA VAL A 150 -2.64 0.62 23.19
C VAL A 150 -2.98 1.99 23.82
N LEU A 151 -3.44 2.95 23.01
CA LEU A 151 -3.87 4.26 23.50
C LEU A 151 -5.07 4.14 24.44
N GLY A 152 -6.06 3.31 24.10
CA GLY A 152 -7.20 3.05 24.97
C GLY A 152 -6.82 2.39 26.29
N LEU A 153 -5.90 1.42 26.28
CA LEU A 153 -5.46 0.76 27.51
C LEU A 153 -4.61 1.66 28.42
N ALA A 154 -3.87 2.61 27.85
CA ALA A 154 -3.02 3.51 28.61
C ALA A 154 -3.78 4.57 29.43
N ASP A 155 -5.07 4.80 29.13
CA ASP A 155 -5.89 5.86 29.73
C ASP A 155 -6.95 5.35 30.71
N VAL A 156 -6.92 4.07 31.09
CA VAL A 156 -7.90 3.52 32.03
C VAL A 156 -7.64 4.04 33.44
N ASP A 157 -8.53 4.86 33.99
CA ASP A 157 -8.47 5.32 35.39
C ASP A 157 -9.78 5.12 36.18
N GLY A 158 -10.81 4.53 35.57
CA GLY A 158 -12.03 4.07 36.25
C GLY A 158 -13.02 5.17 36.64
N SER A 159 -12.79 6.43 36.28
CA SER A 159 -13.68 7.55 36.59
C SER A 159 -14.22 8.23 35.32
N GLY A 160 -15.52 8.58 35.28
CA GLY A 160 -16.07 9.43 34.20
C GLY A 160 -17.50 9.12 33.78
N GLU A 161 -18.24 10.17 33.41
CA GLU A 161 -19.60 10.10 32.85
C GLU A 161 -19.59 9.67 31.38
N HIS A 162 -20.58 8.85 31.00
CA HIS A 162 -20.67 8.26 29.66
C HIS A 162 -21.12 9.26 28.59
N HIS A 163 -20.19 9.68 27.73
CA HIS A 163 -20.48 10.48 26.53
C HIS A 163 -20.15 9.73 25.22
N GLY A 164 -20.34 8.40 25.21
CA GLY A 164 -19.92 7.50 24.13
C GLY A 164 -20.31 7.90 22.70
N PRO A 165 -21.57 8.24 22.40
CA PRO A 165 -22.01 8.47 21.02
C PRO A 165 -21.35 9.70 20.37
N ALA A 166 -21.16 10.77 21.14
CA ALA A 166 -20.57 12.01 20.63
C ALA A 166 -19.10 11.81 20.23
N CYS A 167 -18.35 11.04 21.03
CA CYS A 167 -16.96 10.68 20.73
C CYS A 167 -16.87 9.86 19.44
N ALA A 168 -17.67 8.80 19.29
CA ALA A 168 -17.68 7.98 18.06
C ALA A 168 -18.01 8.80 16.80
N VAL A 169 -18.96 9.75 16.89
CA VAL A 169 -19.30 10.63 15.76
C VAL A 169 -18.12 11.51 15.37
N LEU A 170 -17.41 12.09 16.34
CA LEU A 170 -16.24 12.94 16.07
C LEU A 170 -15.09 12.15 15.43
N GLU A 171 -14.87 10.90 15.84
CA GLU A 171 -13.88 10.01 15.21
C GLU A 171 -14.24 9.66 13.77
N LEU A 172 -15.52 9.37 13.52
CA LEU A 172 -16.01 9.10 12.16
C LEU A 172 -15.89 10.34 11.28
N ILE A 173 -16.19 11.53 11.79
CA ILE A 173 -15.98 12.80 11.06
C ILE A 173 -14.49 12.97 10.72
N ALA A 174 -13.58 12.67 11.66
CA ALA A 174 -12.14 12.72 11.40
C ALA A 174 -11.69 11.72 10.31
N ALA A 175 -12.38 10.59 10.16
CA ALA A 175 -12.15 9.64 9.06
C ALA A 175 -12.69 10.10 7.70
N VAL A 176 -13.79 10.89 7.67
CA VAL A 176 -14.43 11.35 6.42
C VAL A 176 -13.49 12.26 5.62
N VAL A 177 -12.76 13.16 6.27
CA VAL A 177 -11.86 14.12 5.59
C VAL A 177 -10.78 13.42 4.74
N PRO A 178 -9.94 12.50 5.29
CA PRO A 178 -8.94 11.80 4.50
C PRO A 178 -9.56 10.85 3.48
N LEU A 179 -10.70 10.22 3.78
CA LEU A 179 -11.45 9.42 2.80
C LEU A 179 -11.89 10.23 1.59
N ALA A 180 -12.50 11.40 1.81
CA ALA A 180 -12.96 12.28 0.74
C ALA A 180 -11.78 12.82 -0.08
N ALA A 181 -10.68 13.20 0.57
CA ALA A 181 -9.47 13.68 -0.11
C ALA A 181 -8.87 12.59 -1.01
N ILE A 182 -8.69 11.38 -0.50
CA ILE A 182 -8.15 10.26 -1.27
C ILE A 182 -9.09 9.84 -2.39
N ALA A 183 -10.40 9.76 -2.13
CA ALA A 183 -11.39 9.46 -3.16
C ALA A 183 -11.38 10.51 -4.28
N LEU A 184 -11.32 11.81 -3.94
CA LEU A 184 -11.25 12.90 -4.91
C LEU A 184 -9.98 12.85 -5.76
N VAL A 185 -8.82 12.59 -5.14
CA VAL A 185 -7.56 12.50 -5.88
C VAL A 185 -7.51 11.25 -6.75
N ALA A 186 -7.93 10.09 -6.24
CA ALA A 186 -8.02 8.88 -7.04
C ALA A 186 -8.99 9.06 -8.23
N TRP A 187 -10.12 9.74 -8.00
CA TRP A 187 -11.07 10.08 -9.05
C TRP A 187 -10.46 10.99 -10.11
N ARG A 188 -9.76 12.06 -9.72
CA ARG A 188 -9.06 12.96 -10.66
C ARG A 188 -7.90 12.27 -11.39
N ALA A 189 -7.19 11.39 -10.72
CA ALA A 189 -6.06 10.65 -11.26
C ALA A 189 -6.47 9.40 -12.04
N ARG A 190 -7.76 9.03 -12.02
CA ARG A 190 -8.30 7.79 -12.59
C ARG A 190 -7.57 6.53 -12.08
N VAL A 191 -7.23 6.53 -10.79
CA VAL A 191 -6.53 5.41 -10.14
C VAL A 191 -7.56 4.54 -9.41
N ALA A 192 -7.48 3.23 -9.62
CA ALA A 192 -8.29 2.28 -8.87
C ALA A 192 -7.80 2.21 -7.41
N ILE A 193 -8.73 2.30 -6.46
CA ILE A 193 -8.42 2.14 -5.05
C ILE A 193 -8.84 0.74 -4.60
N THR A 194 -7.96 0.05 -3.89
CA THR A 194 -8.30 -1.24 -3.28
C THR A 194 -9.15 -1.04 -2.02
N PRO A 195 -10.05 -1.98 -1.67
CA PRO A 195 -10.79 -1.93 -0.41
C PRO A 195 -9.89 -1.80 0.83
N LEU A 196 -8.76 -2.49 0.80
CA LEU A 196 -7.79 -2.44 1.91
C LEU A 196 -7.12 -1.06 2.00
N GLY A 197 -6.79 -0.43 0.87
CA GLY A 197 -6.25 0.93 0.84
C GLY A 197 -7.23 1.97 1.43
N MET A 198 -8.51 1.93 1.05
CA MET A 198 -9.52 2.81 1.65
C MET A 198 -9.74 2.54 3.15
N ALA A 199 -9.69 1.26 3.57
CA ALA A 199 -9.79 0.89 4.97
C ALA A 199 -8.65 1.51 5.79
N THR A 200 -7.41 1.42 5.31
CA THR A 200 -6.23 2.01 5.97
C THR A 200 -6.37 3.52 6.09
N VAL A 201 -6.81 4.21 5.02
CA VAL A 201 -7.01 5.67 5.03
C VAL A 201 -8.05 6.09 6.06
N ALA A 202 -9.20 5.40 6.09
CA ALA A 202 -10.26 5.68 7.05
C ALA A 202 -9.82 5.42 8.49
N ALA A 203 -9.18 4.28 8.74
CA ALA A 203 -8.66 3.92 10.06
C ALA A 203 -7.63 4.95 10.56
N SER A 204 -6.78 5.45 9.66
CA SER A 204 -5.79 6.49 9.99
C SER A 204 -6.48 7.79 10.43
N GLY A 205 -7.51 8.22 9.71
CA GLY A 205 -8.28 9.41 10.07
C GLY A 205 -9.01 9.25 11.40
N ALA A 206 -9.65 8.11 11.63
CA ALA A 206 -10.31 7.81 12.90
C ALA A 206 -9.32 7.76 14.07
N LEU A 207 -8.18 7.07 13.92
CA LEU A 207 -7.13 7.01 14.94
C LEU A 207 -6.63 8.39 15.32
N ALA A 208 -6.54 9.28 14.34
CA ALA A 208 -6.08 10.62 14.56
C ALA A 208 -7.16 11.49 15.22
N GLY A 209 -8.45 11.26 14.93
CA GLY A 209 -9.58 11.79 15.71
C GLY A 209 -9.59 11.29 17.15
N GLN A 210 -9.34 10.00 17.37
CA GLN A 210 -9.19 9.40 18.70
C GLN A 210 -8.08 10.09 19.49
N LEU A 211 -6.95 10.41 18.85
CA LEU A 211 -5.86 11.13 19.49
C LEU A 211 -6.30 12.52 19.99
N VAL A 212 -7.03 13.27 19.16
CA VAL A 212 -7.61 14.57 19.53
C VAL A 212 -8.59 14.42 20.69
N LEU A 213 -9.47 13.42 20.63
CA LEU A 213 -10.44 13.17 21.69
C LEU A 213 -9.78 12.74 23.00
N ARG A 214 -8.63 12.06 22.96
CA ARG A 214 -7.86 11.71 24.17
C ARG A 214 -7.58 12.91 25.07
N ALA A 215 -7.41 14.09 24.49
CA ALA A 215 -7.12 15.32 25.23
C ALA A 215 -8.34 15.93 25.93
N VAL A 216 -9.54 15.62 25.45
CA VAL A 216 -10.79 16.31 25.84
C VAL A 216 -11.87 15.37 26.33
N CYS A 217 -11.72 14.06 26.12
CA CYS A 217 -12.69 13.05 26.50
C CYS A 217 -12.58 12.78 28.02
N PRO A 218 -13.67 12.99 28.78
CA PRO A 218 -13.68 12.66 30.20
C PRO A 218 -13.87 11.15 30.47
N GLY A 219 -14.21 10.36 29.44
CA GLY A 219 -14.47 8.93 29.56
C GLY A 219 -13.18 8.11 29.61
N ARG A 220 -12.82 7.62 30.80
CA ARG A 220 -11.61 6.80 31.05
C ARG A 220 -11.93 5.34 31.39
N GLN A 221 -13.16 4.90 31.13
CA GLN A 221 -13.58 3.53 31.43
C GLN A 221 -13.21 2.60 30.27
N LEU A 222 -12.82 1.37 30.60
CA LEU A 222 -12.31 0.40 29.61
C LEU A 222 -13.34 0.07 28.51
N ASP A 223 -14.61 -0.06 28.88
CA ASP A 223 -15.73 -0.32 27.98
C ASP A 223 -15.97 0.86 27.01
N HIS A 224 -15.83 2.10 27.50
CA HIS A 224 -15.87 3.30 26.66
C HIS A 224 -14.68 3.32 25.68
N LEU A 225 -13.46 3.10 26.17
CA LEU A 225 -12.25 3.14 25.35
C LEU A 225 -12.25 2.05 24.27
N LEU A 226 -12.67 0.82 24.60
CA LEU A 226 -12.75 -0.27 23.62
C LEU A 226 -13.99 -0.15 22.72
N GLY A 227 -15.16 0.11 23.29
CA GLY A 227 -16.42 0.11 22.55
C GLY A 227 -16.57 1.32 21.64
N VAL A 228 -16.12 2.50 22.09
CA VAL A 228 -16.29 3.76 21.37
C VAL A 228 -15.06 4.06 20.52
N HIS A 229 -13.89 4.17 21.15
CA HIS A 229 -12.70 4.63 20.44
C HIS A 229 -12.10 3.55 19.52
N VAL A 230 -11.84 2.34 20.05
CA VAL A 230 -11.36 1.23 19.19
C VAL A 230 -12.44 0.80 18.20
N GLY A 231 -13.70 0.71 18.67
CA GLY A 231 -14.86 0.44 17.82
C GLY A 231 -15.00 1.43 16.67
N GLY A 232 -14.80 2.73 16.93
CA GLY A 232 -14.85 3.81 15.94
C GLY A 232 -13.80 3.67 14.84
N VAL A 233 -12.56 3.34 15.20
CA VAL A 233 -11.47 3.07 14.23
C VAL A 233 -11.79 1.86 13.35
N ILE A 234 -12.27 0.77 13.95
CA ILE A 234 -12.68 -0.44 13.19
C ILE A 234 -13.86 -0.12 12.27
N ALA A 235 -14.88 0.59 12.77
CA ALA A 235 -16.04 1.00 11.98
C ALA A 235 -15.63 1.88 10.79
N ALA A 236 -14.74 2.85 11.00
CA ALA A 236 -14.19 3.66 9.93
C ALA A 236 -13.48 2.82 8.86
N ALA A 237 -12.64 1.86 9.27
CA ALA A 237 -11.95 0.95 8.35
C ALA A 237 -12.94 0.15 7.49
N LEU A 238 -13.99 -0.40 8.10
CA LEU A 238 -15.04 -1.16 7.41
C LEU A 238 -15.83 -0.28 6.43
N ILE A 239 -16.18 0.94 6.84
CA ILE A 239 -16.86 1.92 5.98
C ILE A 239 -15.97 2.26 4.78
N GLY A 240 -14.68 2.53 5.00
CA GLY A 240 -13.71 2.77 3.91
C GLY A 240 -13.65 1.60 2.92
N ALA A 241 -13.55 0.37 3.43
CA ALA A 241 -13.57 -0.84 2.60
C ALA A 241 -14.86 -0.98 1.79
N ALA A 242 -16.01 -0.65 2.39
CA ALA A 242 -17.32 -0.70 1.73
C ALA A 242 -17.44 0.37 0.63
N ILE A 243 -17.00 1.60 0.88
CA ILE A 243 -16.99 2.69 -0.11
C ILE A 243 -16.19 2.30 -1.35
N ALA A 244 -15.04 1.64 -1.18
CA ALA A 244 -14.22 1.18 -2.30
C ALA A 244 -14.94 0.19 -3.24
N ARG A 245 -16.03 -0.44 -2.79
CA ARG A 245 -16.83 -1.38 -3.60
C ARG A 245 -17.96 -0.69 -4.38
N VAL A 246 -18.20 0.61 -4.17
CA VAL A 246 -19.25 1.34 -4.87
C VAL A 246 -18.87 1.48 -6.36
N PRO A 247 -19.69 0.99 -7.31
CA PRO A 247 -19.33 0.93 -8.73
C PRO A 247 -18.93 2.27 -9.35
N ALA A 248 -19.47 3.39 -8.87
CA ALA A 248 -19.12 4.74 -9.33
C ALA A 248 -17.63 5.08 -9.15
N LEU A 249 -16.96 4.45 -8.18
CA LEU A 249 -15.51 4.60 -7.95
C LEU A 249 -14.68 3.55 -8.71
N VAL A 250 -15.29 2.42 -9.10
CA VAL A 250 -14.59 1.28 -9.74
C VAL A 250 -14.64 1.34 -11.27
N THR A 251 -15.72 1.87 -11.85
CA THR A 251 -16.04 1.70 -13.29
C THR A 251 -15.32 2.66 -14.24
N ARG A 252 -14.68 3.74 -13.77
CA ARG A 252 -13.98 4.73 -14.64
C ARG A 252 -12.47 4.51 -14.80
N ALA A 253 -11.92 3.45 -14.20
CA ALA A 253 -10.49 3.12 -14.30
C ALA A 253 -10.17 2.12 -15.45
N ARG A 254 -11.15 1.80 -16.31
CA ARG A 254 -10.95 0.99 -17.52
C ARG A 254 -10.87 1.87 -18.76
#